data_AF-A0A4Q4W4S2-F1
#
_entry.id   AF-A0A4Q4W4S2-F1
#
_cell.length_a   1.000
_cell.length_b   1.000
_cell.length_c   1.000
_cell.angle_alpha   90.00
_cell.angle_beta   90.00
_cell.angle_gamma   90.00
#
_symmetry.space_group_name_H-M   'P 1'
#
loop_
_entity.id
_entity.type
_entity.pdbx_description
1 polymer ?
#
loop_
_entity_poly.entity_id
_entity_poly.type
_entity_poly.pdbx_seq_one_letter_code
_entity_poly.pdbx_strand_id
1 'polypeptide(L)'
;MEGPPQNHTGNAPPALDAAIADILKKRLTKAQLSAAGELGNNYVFEVTPRSDPSKRVVKIGVTKGSEQYRLKQIKSVCKHVQIEDQQDDPEHVPVPFYLKAEKLIQAELRNFLYVFDCHCGDRSRSHGEYFDVDRATAQEITQRWRRFCQLRPYGADGHLTPFWDHRLRNRNRRVSFESEESIYDHDKRRQRWERFANPMRIEMVVYDVVAPLVKIWRWKWQVATVLQSVYIAYLVYPSCASLLWIGIVTAPFLTEAMKLEAPVMIPAIWRWIEWFLKEHFF
;
A
#
# COMPACT_ATOMS: atom_id res chain seq x y z
N MET A 1 -18.09 -3.49 -41.26
CA MET A 1 -18.15 -4.88 -40.74
C MET A 1 -17.47 -4.86 -39.39
N GLU A 2 -18.25 -4.71 -38.32
CA GLU A 2 -17.75 -4.88 -36.96
C GLU A 2 -17.42 -6.37 -36.77
N GLY A 3 -16.16 -6.68 -36.46
CA GLY A 3 -15.78 -8.02 -36.04
C GLY A 3 -16.55 -8.40 -34.77
N PRO A 4 -16.81 -9.69 -34.52
CA PRO A 4 -17.52 -10.12 -33.33
C PRO A 4 -16.75 -9.63 -32.08
N PRO A 5 -17.44 -9.10 -31.06
CA PRO A 5 -16.78 -8.72 -29.82
C PRO A 5 -16.11 -9.97 -29.24
N GLN A 6 -14.78 -9.90 -29.07
CA GLN A 6 -14.06 -10.95 -28.38
C GLN A 6 -14.62 -11.05 -26.97
N ASN A 7 -15.19 -12.21 -26.63
CA ASN A 7 -15.77 -12.52 -25.32
C ASN A 7 -14.64 -12.60 -24.27
N HIS A 8 -14.10 -11.46 -23.89
CA HIS A 8 -13.38 -11.32 -22.63
C HIS A 8 -14.42 -11.27 -21.52
N THR A 9 -14.51 -12.36 -20.76
CA THR A 9 -15.22 -12.36 -19.48
C THR A 9 -14.45 -11.46 -18.52
N GLY A 10 -14.73 -10.15 -18.60
CA GLY A 10 -14.14 -9.17 -17.69
C GLY A 10 -14.44 -9.55 -16.25
N ASN A 11 -13.51 -9.25 -15.35
CA ASN A 11 -13.71 -9.50 -13.93
C ASN A 11 -14.81 -8.59 -13.40
N ALA A 12 -15.73 -9.15 -12.62
CA ALA A 12 -16.69 -8.35 -11.88
C ALA A 12 -15.95 -7.30 -11.01
N PRO A 13 -16.50 -6.08 -10.83
CA PRO A 13 -15.84 -5.02 -10.07
C PRO A 13 -15.29 -5.43 -8.69
N PRO A 14 -16.01 -6.22 -7.84
CA PRO A 14 -15.46 -6.67 -6.57
C PRO A 14 -14.25 -7.60 -6.71
N ALA A 15 -14.25 -8.48 -7.70
CA ALA A 15 -13.14 -9.39 -7.96
C ALA A 15 -11.89 -8.65 -8.43
N LEU A 16 -12.08 -7.61 -9.25
CA LEU A 16 -10.98 -6.74 -9.68
C LEU A 16 -10.40 -5.93 -8.53
N ASP A 17 -11.26 -5.34 -7.69
CA ASP A 17 -10.83 -4.58 -6.51
C ASP A 17 -10.12 -5.47 -5.46
N ALA A 18 -10.51 -6.74 -5.36
CA ALA A 18 -9.82 -7.74 -4.57
C ALA A 18 -8.44 -8.06 -5.15
N ALA A 19 -8.33 -8.25 -6.47
CA ALA A 19 -7.05 -8.53 -7.13
C ALA A 19 -6.04 -7.38 -6.95
N ILE A 20 -6.47 -6.11 -7.07
CA ILE A 20 -5.61 -4.96 -6.80
C ILE A 20 -5.21 -4.93 -5.32
N ALA A 21 -6.14 -5.19 -4.39
CA ALA A 21 -5.83 -5.25 -2.96
C ALA A 21 -4.82 -6.36 -2.61
N ASP A 22 -4.93 -7.52 -3.26
CA ASP A 22 -4.00 -8.64 -3.08
C ASP A 22 -2.61 -8.30 -3.60
N ILE A 23 -2.53 -7.62 -4.76
CA ILE A 23 -1.26 -7.08 -5.25
C ILE A 23 -0.68 -6.12 -4.23
N LEU A 24 -1.46 -5.18 -3.67
CA LEU A 24 -0.98 -4.23 -2.68
C LEU A 24 -0.43 -4.91 -1.43
N LYS A 25 -1.13 -5.91 -0.89
CA LYS A 25 -0.75 -6.67 0.31
C LYS A 25 0.45 -7.59 0.08
N LYS A 26 0.69 -8.03 -1.15
CA LYS A 26 1.79 -8.95 -1.46
C LYS A 26 3.13 -8.32 -1.09
N ARG A 27 3.83 -8.98 -0.17
CA ARG A 27 5.17 -8.63 0.30
C ARG A 27 6.12 -8.47 -0.89
N LEU A 28 6.91 -7.40 -0.87
CA LEU A 28 7.99 -7.19 -1.83
C LEU A 28 9.12 -8.21 -1.60
N THR A 29 9.67 -8.76 -2.67
CA THR A 29 10.85 -9.63 -2.59
C THR A 29 12.09 -8.80 -2.24
N LYS A 30 13.17 -9.44 -1.77
CA LYS A 30 14.45 -8.76 -1.52
C LYS A 30 14.96 -8.01 -2.76
N ALA A 31 14.81 -8.59 -3.95
CA ALA A 31 15.18 -7.96 -5.21
C ALA A 31 14.30 -6.73 -5.55
N GLN A 32 13.01 -6.76 -5.20
CA GLN A 32 12.13 -5.61 -5.36
C GLN A 32 12.44 -4.50 -4.35
N LEU A 33 12.84 -4.87 -3.13
CA LEU A 33 13.28 -3.93 -2.10
C LEU A 33 14.60 -3.26 -2.46
N SER A 34 15.59 -4.03 -2.97
CA SER A 34 16.84 -3.45 -3.46
C SER A 34 16.59 -2.52 -4.65
N ALA A 35 15.73 -2.95 -5.59
CA ALA A 35 15.31 -2.13 -6.72
C ALA A 35 14.47 -0.91 -6.31
N ALA A 36 13.85 -0.89 -5.12
CA ALA A 36 13.14 0.28 -4.63
C ALA A 36 14.07 1.43 -4.19
N GLY A 37 15.35 1.12 -3.94
CA GLY A 37 16.40 2.14 -3.82
C GLY A 37 16.76 2.78 -5.17
N GLU A 38 16.41 2.13 -6.27
CA GLU A 38 16.60 2.63 -7.63
C GLU A 38 15.29 3.25 -8.16
N LEU A 39 15.41 4.29 -8.97
CA LEU A 39 14.28 4.92 -9.64
C LEU A 39 14.07 4.29 -11.02
N GLY A 40 12.82 4.19 -11.45
CA GLY A 40 12.48 3.73 -12.78
C GLY A 40 11.20 4.40 -13.29
N ASN A 41 10.97 4.29 -14.59
CA ASN A 41 9.89 4.97 -15.27
C ASN A 41 8.86 3.99 -15.76
N ASN A 42 7.60 4.19 -15.34
CA ASN A 42 6.45 3.58 -16.00
C ASN A 42 6.13 4.39 -17.24
N TYR A 43 5.92 3.77 -18.40
CA TYR A 43 5.56 4.48 -19.63
C TYR A 43 4.22 4.01 -20.18
N VAL A 44 3.59 4.90 -20.95
CA VAL A 44 2.39 4.64 -21.74
C VAL A 44 2.73 5.02 -23.18
N PHE A 45 2.61 4.08 -24.10
CA PHE A 45 2.76 4.35 -25.53
C PHE A 45 1.47 4.03 -26.26
N GLU A 46 1.04 4.89 -27.16
CA GLU A 46 -0.06 4.57 -28.06
C GLU A 46 0.47 3.77 -29.24
N VAL A 47 -0.22 2.68 -29.57
CA VAL A 47 0.25 1.68 -30.54
C VAL A 47 -0.88 1.33 -31.48
N THR A 48 -0.56 1.30 -32.77
CA THR A 48 -1.39 0.68 -33.81
C THR A 48 -0.81 -0.70 -34.14
N PRO A 49 -1.43 -1.80 -33.67
CA PRO A 49 -0.91 -3.15 -33.87
C PRO A 49 -0.80 -3.48 -35.36
N ARG A 50 0.24 -4.22 -35.75
CA ARG A 50 0.39 -4.67 -37.15
C ARG A 50 -0.73 -5.62 -37.59
N SER A 51 -1.19 -6.47 -36.69
CA SER A 51 -2.27 -7.43 -36.94
C SER A 51 -3.65 -6.78 -37.07
N ASP A 52 -3.82 -5.58 -36.50
CA ASP A 52 -5.07 -4.82 -36.54
C ASP A 52 -4.79 -3.32 -36.73
N PRO A 53 -4.52 -2.89 -37.97
CA PRO A 53 -4.22 -1.48 -38.27
C PRO A 53 -5.39 -0.52 -38.02
N SER A 54 -6.61 -1.05 -37.82
CA SER A 54 -7.81 -0.25 -37.56
C SER A 54 -7.94 0.19 -36.12
N LYS A 55 -7.16 -0.43 -35.22
CA LYS A 55 -7.25 -0.23 -33.78
C LYS A 55 -6.07 0.57 -33.24
N ARG A 56 -6.34 1.47 -32.31
CA ARG A 56 -5.35 2.12 -31.45
C ARG A 56 -5.52 1.60 -30.04
N VAL A 57 -4.41 1.16 -29.45
CA VAL A 57 -4.36 0.59 -28.10
C VAL A 57 -3.19 1.19 -27.35
N VAL A 58 -3.23 1.14 -26.02
CA VAL A 58 -2.13 1.61 -25.19
C VAL A 58 -1.25 0.45 -24.76
N LYS A 59 0.07 0.62 -24.85
CA LYS A 59 1.05 -0.26 -24.24
C LYS A 59 1.55 0.36 -22.94
N ILE A 60 1.50 -0.40 -21.87
CA ILE A 60 2.03 0.00 -20.56
C ILE A 60 3.25 -0.84 -20.24
N GLY A 61 4.27 -0.22 -19.68
CA GLY A 61 5.42 -0.98 -19.21
C GLY A 61 6.35 -0.16 -18.35
N VAL A 62 7.56 -0.66 -18.16
CA VAL A 62 8.51 -0.04 -17.26
C VAL A 62 9.97 -0.19 -17.70
N THR A 63 10.84 0.73 -17.25
CA THR A 63 12.27 0.75 -17.54
C THR A 63 13.09 1.37 -16.40
N LYS A 64 14.36 0.99 -16.26
CA LYS A 64 15.34 1.56 -15.30
C LYS A 64 16.12 2.76 -15.87
N GLY A 65 15.67 3.34 -16.97
CA GLY A 65 16.36 4.41 -17.67
C GLY A 65 15.48 5.00 -18.75
N SER A 66 16.07 5.43 -19.88
CA SER A 66 15.30 6.04 -20.95
C SER A 66 14.27 5.08 -21.58
N GLU A 67 13.06 5.58 -21.72
CA GLU A 67 11.93 4.97 -22.41
C GLU A 67 12.20 4.87 -23.91
N GLN A 68 13.05 5.75 -24.46
CA GLN A 68 13.42 5.73 -25.87
C GLN A 68 14.14 4.42 -26.25
N TYR A 69 14.95 3.87 -25.35
CA TYR A 69 15.57 2.56 -25.57
C TYR A 69 14.49 1.48 -25.68
N ARG A 70 13.51 1.52 -24.77
CA ARG A 70 12.41 0.56 -24.74
C ARG A 70 11.51 0.70 -25.96
N LEU A 71 11.23 1.93 -26.38
CA LEU A 71 10.50 2.25 -27.61
C LEU A 71 11.20 1.65 -28.83
N LYS A 72 12.51 1.88 -29.00
CA LYS A 72 13.30 1.31 -30.10
C LYS A 72 13.22 -0.21 -30.11
N GLN A 73 13.34 -0.83 -28.93
CA GLN A 73 13.20 -2.28 -28.80
C GLN A 73 11.81 -2.76 -29.25
N ILE A 74 10.74 -2.11 -28.80
CA ILE A 74 9.36 -2.48 -29.19
C ILE A 74 9.16 -2.30 -30.69
N LYS A 75 9.61 -1.18 -31.28
CA LYS A 75 9.55 -0.94 -32.74
C LYS A 75 10.26 -2.06 -33.51
N SER A 76 11.47 -2.44 -33.07
CA SER A 76 12.27 -3.49 -33.73
C SER A 76 11.68 -4.89 -33.62
N VAL A 77 11.17 -5.27 -32.45
CA VAL A 77 10.72 -6.63 -32.15
C VAL A 77 9.29 -6.85 -32.60
N CYS A 78 8.38 -5.95 -32.22
CA CYS A 78 6.95 -6.13 -32.45
C CYS A 78 6.48 -5.62 -33.82
N LYS A 79 7.27 -4.73 -34.46
CA LYS A 79 7.02 -4.21 -35.81
C LYS A 79 5.59 -3.67 -36.02
N HIS A 80 5.06 -2.98 -35.01
CA HIS A 80 3.76 -2.30 -35.07
C HIS A 80 3.74 -1.23 -36.18
N VAL A 81 2.56 -0.92 -36.70
CA VAL A 81 2.41 0.07 -37.79
C VAL A 81 2.88 1.45 -37.32
N GLN A 82 2.41 1.84 -36.14
CA GLN A 82 2.73 3.11 -35.52
C GLN A 82 2.89 2.92 -34.02
N ILE A 83 3.86 3.64 -33.45
CA ILE A 83 4.01 3.79 -32.01
C ILE A 83 4.30 5.25 -31.74
N GLU A 84 3.36 5.92 -31.07
CA GLU A 84 3.52 7.29 -30.63
C GLU A 84 4.22 7.30 -29.28
N ASP A 85 5.31 8.06 -29.22
CA ASP A 85 6.20 8.17 -28.06
C ASP A 85 6.01 9.47 -27.29
N GLN A 86 5.04 10.30 -27.70
CA GLN A 86 4.73 11.53 -27.00
C GLN A 86 4.34 11.20 -25.56
N GLN A 87 5.18 11.64 -24.63
CA GLN A 87 4.90 11.65 -23.20
C GLN A 87 4.50 13.06 -22.83
N ASP A 88 3.36 13.53 -23.32
CA ASP A 88 2.70 14.73 -22.78
C ASP A 88 2.06 14.34 -21.44
N ASP A 89 2.91 14.01 -20.47
CA ASP A 89 2.56 13.58 -19.13
C ASP A 89 3.29 14.51 -18.16
N PRO A 90 2.61 15.52 -17.59
CA PRO A 90 3.24 16.52 -16.73
C PRO A 90 3.75 15.93 -15.41
N GLU A 91 3.27 14.74 -15.02
CA GLU A 91 3.70 14.01 -13.82
C GLU A 91 4.69 12.88 -14.16
N HIS A 92 5.29 12.93 -15.36
CA HIS A 92 6.28 11.94 -15.77
C HIS A 92 7.60 12.12 -15.03
N VAL A 93 7.78 11.35 -13.96
CA VAL A 93 9.02 11.31 -13.19
C VAL A 93 9.40 9.87 -12.84
N PRO A 94 10.71 9.58 -12.69
CA PRO A 94 11.18 8.33 -12.12
C PRO A 94 10.63 8.11 -10.71
N VAL A 95 10.11 6.92 -10.44
CA VAL A 95 9.51 6.56 -9.15
C VAL A 95 10.20 5.34 -8.53
N PRO A 96 10.26 5.27 -7.18
CA PRO A 96 10.57 4.01 -6.52
C PRO A 96 9.43 3.02 -6.76
N PHE A 97 9.68 1.73 -6.54
CA PHE A 97 8.66 0.68 -6.69
C PHE A 97 7.98 0.65 -8.07
N TYR A 98 8.64 1.11 -9.13
CA TYR A 98 8.08 1.20 -10.49
C TYR A 98 7.54 -0.15 -11.02
N LEU A 99 8.15 -1.28 -10.65
CA LEU A 99 7.65 -2.63 -10.97
C LEU A 99 6.32 -2.94 -10.27
N LYS A 100 6.11 -2.38 -9.07
CA LYS A 100 4.87 -2.51 -8.33
C LYS A 100 3.79 -1.62 -8.94
N ALA A 101 4.14 -0.38 -9.29
CA ALA A 101 3.26 0.52 -10.02
C ALA A 101 2.75 -0.12 -11.32
N GLU A 102 3.65 -0.69 -12.13
CA GLU A 102 3.27 -1.39 -13.38
C GLU A 102 2.22 -2.48 -13.13
N LYS A 103 2.44 -3.33 -12.12
CA LYS A 103 1.50 -4.40 -11.78
C LYS A 103 0.14 -3.88 -11.31
N LEU A 104 0.12 -2.77 -10.58
CA LEU A 104 -1.12 -2.15 -10.12
C LEU A 104 -1.89 -1.52 -11.29
N ILE A 105 -1.18 -0.85 -12.19
CA ILE A 105 -1.76 -0.26 -13.41
C ILE A 105 -2.36 -1.35 -14.30
N GLN A 106 -1.60 -2.41 -14.60
CA GLN A 106 -2.07 -3.54 -15.41
C GLN A 106 -3.24 -4.28 -14.75
N ALA A 107 -3.26 -4.35 -13.42
CA ALA A 107 -4.37 -4.95 -12.69
C ALA A 107 -5.64 -4.10 -12.78
N GLU A 108 -5.54 -2.78 -12.67
CA GLU A 108 -6.71 -1.89 -12.81
C GLU A 108 -7.28 -1.91 -14.24
N LEU A 109 -6.41 -2.04 -15.25
CA LEU A 109 -6.78 -2.12 -16.66
C LEU A 109 -7.11 -3.54 -17.14
N ARG A 110 -7.14 -4.54 -16.25
CA ARG A 110 -7.26 -5.96 -16.64
C ARG A 110 -8.48 -6.25 -17.51
N ASN A 111 -9.61 -5.60 -17.27
CA ASN A 111 -10.85 -5.77 -18.04
C ASN A 111 -10.77 -5.21 -19.46
N PHE A 112 -9.74 -4.41 -19.74
CA PHE A 112 -9.50 -3.76 -21.02
C PHE A 112 -8.30 -4.38 -21.73
N LEU A 113 -7.82 -5.53 -21.29
CA LEU A 113 -6.71 -6.23 -21.93
C LEU A 113 -7.07 -6.52 -23.39
N TYR A 114 -6.28 -5.99 -24.31
CA TYR A 114 -6.44 -6.22 -25.73
C TYR A 114 -5.57 -7.39 -26.17
N VAL A 115 -6.21 -8.50 -26.52
CA VAL A 115 -5.53 -9.73 -26.92
C VAL A 115 -5.46 -9.82 -28.45
N PHE A 116 -4.24 -9.90 -28.96
CA PHE A 116 -3.95 -10.07 -30.38
C PHE A 116 -2.67 -10.89 -30.57
N ASP A 117 -2.49 -11.43 -31.77
CA ASP A 117 -1.27 -12.14 -32.15
C ASP A 117 -0.17 -11.14 -32.54
N CYS A 118 0.79 -10.87 -31.64
CA CYS A 118 2.00 -10.16 -32.03
C CYS A 118 2.97 -11.09 -32.76
N HIS A 119 3.32 -10.75 -34.00
CA HIS A 119 4.45 -11.36 -34.70
C HIS A 119 5.77 -10.74 -34.25
N CYS A 120 6.14 -11.09 -33.03
CA CYS A 120 7.32 -10.60 -32.35
C CYS A 120 8.55 -11.42 -32.76
N GLY A 121 9.26 -10.95 -33.80
CA GLY A 121 10.28 -11.76 -34.49
C GLY A 121 9.64 -12.86 -35.33
N ASP A 122 10.18 -14.09 -35.24
CA ASP A 122 9.69 -15.25 -36.02
C ASP A 122 8.56 -16.03 -35.31
N ARG A 123 8.09 -15.56 -34.15
CA ARG A 123 7.10 -16.27 -33.32
C ARG A 123 5.90 -15.38 -33.03
N SER A 124 4.70 -15.97 -33.00
CA SER A 124 3.54 -15.31 -32.40
C SER A 124 3.71 -15.29 -30.88
N ARG A 125 3.44 -14.14 -30.25
CA ARG A 125 3.47 -13.95 -28.81
C ARG A 125 2.24 -13.17 -28.36
N SER A 126 1.56 -13.68 -27.33
CA SER A 126 0.54 -12.93 -26.61
C SER A 126 1.19 -11.98 -25.61
N HIS A 127 0.73 -10.73 -25.59
CA HIS A 127 1.18 -9.70 -24.66
C HIS A 127 0.12 -9.46 -23.59
N GLY A 128 0.58 -9.28 -22.35
CA GLY A 128 -0.28 -8.96 -21.20
C GLY A 128 -0.37 -7.47 -20.90
N GLU A 129 0.25 -6.65 -21.73
CA GLU A 129 0.53 -5.25 -21.44
C GLU A 129 -0.05 -4.26 -22.47
N TYR A 130 -0.99 -4.70 -23.29
CA TYR A 130 -1.73 -3.86 -24.26
C TYR A 130 -3.19 -3.77 -23.83
N PHE A 131 -3.74 -2.55 -23.86
CA PHE A 131 -5.09 -2.29 -23.37
C PHE A 131 -5.89 -1.45 -24.37
N ASP A 132 -7.17 -1.78 -24.52
CA ASP A 132 -8.15 -1.07 -25.33
C ASP A 132 -8.81 0.04 -24.50
N VAL A 133 -8.03 1.07 -24.21
CA VAL A 133 -8.46 2.32 -23.57
C VAL A 133 -7.78 3.48 -24.29
N ASP A 134 -8.35 4.67 -24.18
CA ASP A 134 -7.68 5.87 -24.66
C ASP A 134 -6.44 6.20 -23.82
N ARG A 135 -5.53 6.98 -24.42
CA ARG A 135 -4.28 7.38 -23.79
C ARG A 135 -4.47 8.17 -22.50
N ALA A 136 -5.46 9.05 -22.42
CA ALA A 136 -5.66 9.90 -21.25
C ALA A 136 -6.08 9.06 -20.03
N THR A 137 -7.00 8.11 -20.22
CA THR A 137 -7.39 7.14 -19.18
C THR A 137 -6.19 6.34 -18.68
N ALA A 138 -5.36 5.83 -19.59
CA ALA A 138 -4.16 5.06 -19.23
C ALA A 138 -3.10 5.91 -18.49
N GLN A 139 -2.91 7.16 -18.92
CA GLN A 139 -2.02 8.12 -18.26
C GLN A 139 -2.49 8.41 -16.85
N GLU A 140 -3.77 8.69 -16.65
CA GLU A 140 -4.30 9.01 -15.32
C GLU A 140 -4.13 7.86 -14.32
N ILE A 141 -4.45 6.63 -14.73
CA ILE A 141 -4.23 5.43 -13.92
C ILE A 141 -2.75 5.28 -13.59
N THR A 142 -1.87 5.52 -14.58
CA THR A 142 -0.42 5.48 -14.39
C THR A 142 0.06 6.51 -13.38
N GLN A 143 -0.39 7.77 -13.50
CA GLN A 143 -0.05 8.86 -12.59
C GLN A 143 -0.49 8.55 -11.15
N ARG A 144 -1.70 8.04 -10.96
CA ARG A 144 -2.22 7.63 -9.64
C ARG A 144 -1.29 6.63 -8.94
N TRP A 145 -0.91 5.55 -9.64
CA TRP A 145 -0.06 4.52 -9.05
C TRP A 145 1.40 4.95 -8.89
N ARG A 146 1.88 5.88 -9.73
CA ARG A 146 3.16 6.57 -9.51
C ARG A 146 3.13 7.41 -8.24
N ARG A 147 2.11 8.28 -8.06
CA ARG A 147 1.91 9.11 -6.86
C ARG A 147 1.88 8.25 -5.60
N PHE A 148 1.12 7.14 -5.63
CA PHE A 148 1.12 6.15 -4.54
C PHE A 148 2.53 5.64 -4.23
N CYS A 149 3.31 5.23 -5.24
CA CYS A 149 4.65 4.70 -5.03
C CYS A 149 5.66 5.76 -4.54
N GLN A 150 5.54 7.01 -4.98
CA GLN A 150 6.35 8.13 -4.51
C GLN A 150 6.21 8.36 -2.99
N LEU A 151 5.03 8.09 -2.43
CA LEU A 151 4.76 8.19 -0.99
C LEU A 151 5.37 7.03 -0.18
N ARG A 152 6.21 6.19 -0.81
CA ARG A 152 6.92 5.06 -0.20
C ARG A 152 6.04 4.19 0.70
N PRO A 153 5.04 3.51 0.12
CA PRO A 153 4.00 2.85 0.91
C PRO A 153 4.45 1.55 1.57
N TYR A 154 5.67 1.09 1.26
CA TYR A 154 6.26 -0.15 1.77
C TYR A 154 7.41 0.14 2.74
N GLY A 155 7.43 -0.61 3.84
CA GLY A 155 8.51 -0.59 4.83
C GLY A 155 9.72 -1.41 4.38
N ALA A 156 10.78 -1.38 5.21
CA ALA A 156 12.02 -2.12 4.95
C ALA A 156 11.83 -3.66 4.92
N ASP A 157 10.76 -4.16 5.55
CA ASP A 157 10.37 -5.56 5.54
C ASP A 157 9.64 -6.00 4.25
N GLY A 158 9.30 -5.03 3.38
CA GLY A 158 8.55 -5.23 2.15
C GLY A 158 7.04 -5.30 2.32
N HIS A 159 6.52 -5.08 3.53
CA HIS A 159 5.09 -4.97 3.79
C HIS A 159 4.61 -3.53 3.62
N LEU A 160 3.31 -3.35 3.42
CA LEU A 160 2.71 -2.03 3.51
C LEU A 160 2.98 -1.46 4.90
N THR A 161 3.30 -0.16 4.98
CA THR A 161 3.41 0.51 6.28
C THR A 161 2.06 0.46 7.02
N PRO A 162 2.05 0.61 8.35
CA PRO A 162 0.82 0.55 9.14
C PRO A 162 -0.29 1.50 8.65
N PHE A 163 0.08 2.71 8.22
CA PHE A 163 -0.86 3.69 7.64
C PHE A 163 -1.56 3.14 6.40
N TRP A 164 -0.78 2.67 5.43
CA TRP A 164 -1.30 2.19 4.15
C TRP A 164 -2.11 0.90 4.29
N ASP A 165 -1.67 -0.01 5.15
CA ASP A 165 -2.42 -1.23 5.47
C ASP A 165 -3.75 -0.93 6.18
N HIS A 166 -3.75 0.01 7.14
CA HIS A 166 -4.98 0.49 7.77
C HIS A 166 -5.91 1.15 6.75
N ARG A 167 -5.38 1.98 5.85
CA ARG A 167 -6.16 2.63 4.78
C ARG A 167 -6.79 1.61 3.84
N LEU A 168 -6.04 0.58 3.44
CA LEU A 168 -6.52 -0.48 2.56
C LEU A 168 -7.65 -1.28 3.20
N ARG A 169 -7.50 -1.65 4.48
CA ARG A 169 -8.54 -2.38 5.24
C ARG A 169 -9.83 -1.58 5.42
N ASN A 170 -9.72 -0.27 5.58
CA ASN A 170 -10.89 0.61 5.79
C ASN A 170 -11.47 1.20 4.50
N ARG A 171 -10.89 0.89 3.33
CA ARG A 171 -11.30 1.44 2.02
C ARG A 171 -12.80 1.25 1.75
N ASN A 172 -13.31 0.05 2.01
CA ASN A 172 -14.70 -0.30 1.69
C ASN A 172 -15.71 0.16 2.77
N ARG A 173 -15.26 0.69 3.92
CA ARG A 173 -16.16 1.06 5.02
C ARG A 173 -17.06 2.26 4.68
N ARG A 174 -16.73 3.01 3.63
CA ARG A 174 -17.43 4.25 3.24
C ARG A 174 -18.05 4.21 1.84
N VAL A 175 -17.93 3.09 1.12
CA VAL A 175 -18.48 2.98 -0.24
C VAL A 175 -19.52 1.87 -0.21
N SER A 176 -20.79 2.25 -0.33
CA SER A 176 -21.87 1.30 -0.59
C SER A 176 -21.55 0.60 -1.90
N PHE A 177 -21.46 -0.72 -1.89
CA PHE A 177 -21.31 -1.51 -3.11
C PHE A 177 -22.67 -1.47 -3.82
N GLU A 178 -22.93 -0.41 -4.57
CA GLU A 178 -24.10 -0.37 -5.45
C GLU A 178 -23.97 -1.50 -6.45
N SER A 179 -24.95 -2.40 -6.46
CA SER A 179 -24.97 -3.65 -7.23
C SER A 179 -25.07 -3.47 -8.76
N GLU A 180 -24.90 -2.25 -9.27
CA GLU A 180 -25.11 -1.88 -10.67
C GLU A 180 -23.84 -1.35 -11.38
N GLU A 181 -22.65 -1.45 -10.77
CA GLU A 181 -21.40 -1.06 -11.44
C GLU A 181 -21.11 -1.99 -12.63
N SER A 182 -21.09 -1.43 -13.85
CA SER A 182 -20.70 -2.16 -15.05
C SER A 182 -19.24 -2.63 -14.96
N ILE A 183 -18.93 -3.77 -15.56
CA ILE A 183 -17.56 -4.31 -15.66
C ILE A 183 -16.60 -3.29 -16.33
N TYR A 184 -17.17 -2.44 -17.20
CA TYR A 184 -16.48 -1.37 -17.92
C TYR A 184 -16.64 0.02 -17.29
N ASP A 185 -17.34 0.16 -16.16
CA ASP A 185 -17.41 1.42 -15.43
C ASP A 185 -16.06 1.72 -14.77
N HIS A 186 -15.28 2.54 -15.45
CA HIS A 186 -13.97 2.96 -14.99
C HIS A 186 -14.04 4.07 -13.93
N ASP A 187 -15.07 4.93 -13.97
CA ASP A 187 -15.11 6.16 -13.18
C ASP A 187 -15.33 5.91 -11.70
N LYS A 188 -16.27 5.01 -11.35
CA LYS A 188 -16.49 4.65 -9.93
C LYS A 188 -15.24 4.00 -9.32
N ARG A 189 -14.60 3.09 -10.06
CA ARG A 189 -13.36 2.42 -9.65
C ARG A 189 -12.22 3.42 -9.51
N ARG A 190 -12.06 4.30 -10.49
CA ARG A 190 -11.12 5.42 -10.50
C ARG A 190 -11.26 6.24 -9.21
N GLN A 191 -12.47 6.67 -8.85
CA GLN A 191 -12.70 7.47 -7.64
C GLN A 191 -12.27 6.72 -6.36
N ARG A 192 -12.58 5.42 -6.25
CA ARG A 192 -12.18 4.60 -5.09
C ARG A 192 -10.66 4.53 -4.95
N TRP A 193 -9.97 4.22 -6.04
CA TRP A 193 -8.52 4.03 -6.02
C TRP A 193 -7.75 5.34 -5.98
N GLU A 194 -8.29 6.41 -6.58
CA GLU A 194 -7.73 7.76 -6.48
C GLU A 194 -7.73 8.23 -5.03
N ARG A 195 -8.88 8.09 -4.34
CA ARG A 195 -8.96 8.40 -2.92
C ARG A 195 -8.01 7.56 -2.09
N PHE A 196 -7.85 6.28 -2.41
CA PHE A 196 -6.88 5.43 -1.72
C PHE A 196 -5.45 5.92 -1.93
N ALA A 197 -5.02 6.06 -3.18
CA ALA A 197 -3.65 6.37 -3.60
C ALA A 197 -3.19 7.78 -3.23
N ASN A 198 -4.11 8.73 -3.09
CA ASN A 198 -3.81 10.13 -2.78
C ASN A 198 -4.38 10.55 -1.41
N PRO A 199 -3.72 10.15 -0.29
CA PRO A 199 -4.13 10.58 1.04
C PRO A 199 -3.86 12.06 1.26
N MET A 200 -4.75 12.73 2.00
CA MET A 200 -4.46 14.09 2.45
C MET A 200 -3.35 14.05 3.50
N ARG A 201 -2.46 15.05 3.53
CA ARG A 201 -1.39 15.15 4.55
C ARG A 201 -1.94 15.07 5.97
N ILE A 202 -3.11 15.67 6.21
CA ILE A 202 -3.79 15.63 7.51
C ILE A 202 -4.19 14.19 7.88
N GLU A 203 -4.60 13.34 6.93
CA GLU A 203 -4.96 11.95 7.23
C GLU A 203 -3.75 11.14 7.72
N MET A 204 -2.58 11.38 7.15
CA MET A 204 -1.32 10.77 7.60
C MET A 204 -0.96 11.24 9.01
N VAL A 205 -0.96 12.56 9.25
CA VAL A 205 -0.64 13.14 10.57
C VAL A 205 -1.62 12.68 11.64
N VAL A 206 -2.92 12.68 11.35
CA VAL A 206 -3.94 12.20 12.28
C VAL A 206 -3.71 10.72 12.61
N TYR A 207 -3.38 9.88 11.62
CA TYR A 207 -3.07 8.49 11.88
C TYR A 207 -1.83 8.34 12.79
N ASP A 208 -0.76 9.08 12.50
CA ASP A 208 0.48 9.01 13.27
C ASP A 208 0.31 9.46 14.73
N VAL A 209 -0.62 10.39 15.00
CA VAL A 209 -0.96 10.82 16.37
C VAL A 209 -1.93 9.84 17.04
N VAL A 210 -3.00 9.43 16.35
CA VAL A 210 -4.09 8.63 16.93
C VAL A 210 -3.68 7.17 17.12
N ALA A 211 -2.90 6.58 16.21
CA ALA A 211 -2.55 5.16 16.30
C ALA A 211 -1.76 4.81 17.59
N PRO A 212 -0.75 5.58 18.01
CA PRO A 212 -0.11 5.40 19.32
C PRO A 212 -1.10 5.61 20.47
N LEU A 213 -1.93 6.67 20.41
CA LEU A 213 -2.90 6.97 21.46
C LEU A 213 -3.91 5.84 21.65
N VAL A 214 -4.45 5.25 20.58
CA VAL A 214 -5.38 4.10 20.66
C VAL A 214 -4.70 2.89 21.28
N LYS A 215 -3.41 2.68 20.99
CA LYS A 215 -2.63 1.60 21.60
C LYS A 215 -2.41 1.84 23.10
N ILE A 216 -2.09 3.07 23.49
CA ILE A 216 -1.92 3.49 24.89
C ILE A 216 -3.26 3.44 25.64
N TRP A 217 -4.36 3.79 24.98
CA TRP A 217 -5.70 3.82 25.57
C TRP A 217 -6.20 2.45 26.03
N ARG A 218 -5.68 1.35 25.46
CA ARG A 218 -5.94 0.00 26.00
C ARG A 218 -5.46 -0.15 27.44
N TRP A 219 -4.43 0.59 27.80
CA TRP A 219 -3.82 0.66 29.12
C TRP A 219 -4.29 1.88 29.92
N LYS A 220 -5.41 2.50 29.53
CA LYS A 220 -5.90 3.77 30.12
C LYS A 220 -5.94 3.74 31.65
N TRP A 221 -6.35 2.63 32.25
CA TRP A 221 -6.42 2.49 33.70
C TRP A 221 -5.05 2.40 34.34
N GLN A 222 -4.12 1.63 33.75
CA GLN A 222 -2.74 1.56 34.22
C GLN A 222 -2.04 2.92 34.09
N VAL A 223 -2.21 3.62 32.97
CA VAL A 223 -1.68 4.97 32.76
C VAL A 223 -2.26 5.94 33.77
N ALA A 224 -3.58 5.89 34.02
CA ALA A 224 -4.22 6.71 35.04
C ALA A 224 -3.66 6.43 36.44
N THR A 225 -3.45 5.15 36.80
CA THR A 225 -2.85 4.77 38.09
C THR A 225 -1.41 5.27 38.23
N VAL A 226 -0.60 5.19 37.17
CA VAL A 226 0.78 5.72 37.17
C VAL A 226 0.76 7.24 37.34
N LEU A 227 -0.05 7.95 36.55
CA LEU A 227 -0.17 9.42 36.66
C LEU A 227 -0.69 9.85 38.03
N GLN A 228 -1.66 9.14 38.60
CA GLN A 228 -2.18 9.40 39.95
C GLN A 228 -1.10 9.14 41.01
N SER A 229 -0.31 8.08 40.87
CA SER A 229 0.79 7.76 41.80
C SER A 229 1.87 8.85 41.77
N VAL A 230 2.23 9.34 40.57
CA VAL A 230 3.15 10.46 40.39
C VAL A 230 2.58 11.76 40.97
N TYR A 231 1.31 12.07 40.71
CA TYR A 231 0.62 13.24 41.26
C TYR A 231 0.66 13.25 42.80
N ILE A 232 0.31 12.14 43.44
CA ILE A 232 0.30 12.03 44.91
C ILE A 232 1.71 12.23 45.48
N ALA A 233 2.71 11.57 44.90
CA ALA A 233 4.06 11.65 45.42
C ALA A 233 4.74 13.01 45.20
N TYR A 234 4.43 13.69 44.10
CA TYR A 234 5.11 14.94 43.74
C TYR A 234 4.40 16.18 44.29
N LEU A 235 3.06 16.18 44.33
CA LEU A 235 2.28 17.37 44.68
C LEU A 235 1.69 17.33 46.09
N VAL A 236 1.48 16.13 46.66
CA VAL A 236 0.76 16.01 47.94
C VAL A 236 1.71 15.78 49.12
N TYR A 237 2.70 14.88 48.99
CA TYR A 237 3.73 14.66 50.02
C TYR A 237 5.04 14.09 49.43
N PRO A 238 6.09 14.90 49.21
CA PRO A 238 7.40 14.40 48.80
C PRO A 238 8.09 13.74 50.01
N SER A 239 7.82 12.45 50.21
CA SER A 239 8.46 11.62 51.24
C SER A 239 9.23 10.49 50.56
N CYS A 240 10.29 9.99 51.18
CA CYS A 240 11.00 8.82 50.63
C CYS A 240 10.07 7.61 50.43
N ALA A 241 9.07 7.45 51.30
CA ALA A 241 8.08 6.39 51.20
C ALA A 241 7.18 6.51 49.96
N SER A 242 6.80 7.73 49.56
CA SER A 242 5.97 7.93 48.36
C SER A 242 6.76 7.69 47.06
N LEU A 243 8.07 7.99 47.04
CA LEU A 243 8.95 7.62 45.92
C LEU A 243 9.15 6.11 45.78
N LEU A 244 9.30 5.40 46.91
CA LEU A 244 9.41 3.93 46.95
C LEU A 244 8.11 3.26 46.45
N TRP A 245 6.96 3.80 46.84
CA TRP A 245 5.66 3.32 46.38
C TRP A 245 5.43 3.54 44.87
N ILE A 246 5.86 4.67 44.31
CA ILE A 246 5.88 4.86 42.84
C ILE A 246 6.70 3.76 42.18
N GLY A 247 7.89 3.45 42.70
CA GLY A 247 8.75 2.39 42.16
C GLY A 247 8.03 1.03 42.13
N ILE A 248 7.33 0.67 43.20
CA ILE A 248 6.55 -0.58 43.31
C ILE A 248 5.38 -0.60 42.31
N VAL A 249 4.66 0.51 42.14
CA VAL A 249 3.50 0.57 41.22
C VAL A 249 3.93 0.66 39.76
N THR A 250 5.07 1.29 39.46
CA THR A 250 5.58 1.47 38.09
C THR A 250 6.41 0.29 37.60
N ALA A 251 7.01 -0.52 38.48
CA ALA A 251 7.81 -1.70 38.10
C ALA A 251 7.01 -2.79 37.33
N PRO A 252 5.76 -3.14 37.72
CA PRO A 252 4.92 -4.05 36.92
C PRO A 252 4.61 -3.49 35.52
N PHE A 253 4.37 -2.18 35.43
CA PHE A 253 4.13 -1.51 34.15
C PHE A 253 5.36 -1.52 33.25
N LEU A 254 6.55 -1.26 33.81
CA LEU A 254 7.82 -1.30 33.07
C LEU A 254 8.17 -2.73 32.63
N THR A 255 7.95 -3.73 33.48
CA THR A 255 8.21 -5.13 33.14
C THR A 255 7.30 -5.64 32.04
N GLU A 256 6.02 -5.26 32.06
CA GLU A 256 5.04 -5.58 31.01
C GLU A 256 5.34 -4.81 29.70
N ALA A 257 5.67 -3.52 29.78
CA ALA A 257 6.02 -2.68 28.62
C ALA A 257 7.30 -3.14 27.91
N MET A 258 8.27 -3.67 28.67
CA MET A 258 9.52 -4.21 28.12
C MET A 258 9.36 -5.62 27.54
N LYS A 259 8.15 -6.21 27.59
CA LYS A 259 7.89 -7.60 27.19
C LYS A 259 8.90 -8.58 27.82
N LEU A 260 9.31 -8.32 29.05
CA LEU A 260 10.06 -9.30 29.81
C LEU A 260 9.12 -10.47 30.03
N GLU A 261 9.36 -11.60 29.34
CA GLU A 261 8.64 -12.85 29.58
C GLU A 261 8.64 -13.08 31.08
N ALA A 262 7.44 -13.10 31.68
CA ALA A 262 7.21 -12.99 33.12
C ALA A 262 8.25 -13.79 33.93
N PRO A 263 9.26 -13.14 34.52
CA PRO A 263 10.36 -13.89 35.10
C PRO A 263 10.14 -13.89 36.60
N VAL A 264 9.59 -14.97 37.18
CA VAL A 264 9.91 -15.45 38.55
C VAL A 264 9.68 -14.48 39.73
N MET A 265 9.29 -13.24 39.49
CA MET A 265 9.31 -12.12 40.45
C MET A 265 7.98 -11.96 41.17
N ILE A 266 6.87 -12.40 40.58
CA ILE A 266 5.56 -12.35 41.23
C ILE A 266 5.53 -13.20 42.52
N PRO A 267 6.06 -14.44 42.55
CA PRO A 267 6.18 -15.21 43.79
C PRO A 267 7.12 -14.57 44.83
N ALA A 268 8.20 -13.93 44.39
CA ALA A 268 9.17 -13.30 45.28
C ALA A 268 8.62 -12.02 45.93
N ILE A 269 7.94 -11.18 45.14
CA ILE A 269 7.25 -9.99 45.64
C ILE A 269 6.12 -10.39 46.59
N TRP A 270 5.36 -11.45 46.27
CA TRP A 270 4.31 -11.95 47.16
C TRP A 270 4.85 -12.45 48.51
N ARG A 271 5.97 -13.21 48.51
CA ARG A 271 6.62 -13.65 49.75
C ARG A 271 7.19 -12.49 50.58
N TRP A 272 7.71 -11.46 49.90
CA TRP A 272 8.20 -10.27 50.59
C TRP A 272 7.07 -9.45 51.23
N ILE A 273 5.93 -9.32 50.54
CA ILE A 273 4.71 -8.70 51.08
C ILE A 273 4.16 -9.51 52.28
N GLU A 274 4.10 -10.84 52.18
CA GLU A 274 3.68 -11.70 53.30
C GLU A 274 4.60 -11.57 54.52
N TRP A 275 5.91 -11.52 54.30
CA TRP A 275 6.89 -11.31 55.37
C TRP A 275 6.70 -9.93 56.03
N PHE A 276 6.61 -8.88 55.23
CA PHE A 276 6.46 -7.50 55.72
C PHE A 276 5.15 -7.29 56.50
N LEU A 277 4.04 -7.89 56.05
CA LEU A 277 2.76 -7.82 56.75
C LEU A 277 2.78 -8.59 58.09
N LYS A 278 3.49 -9.72 58.16
CA LYS A 278 3.66 -10.47 59.41
C LYS A 278 4.48 -9.72 60.44
N GLU A 279 5.49 -8.97 60.03
CA GLU A 279 6.42 -8.31 60.97
C GLU A 279 5.86 -7.00 61.56
N HIS A 280 4.85 -6.40 60.92
CA HIS A 280 4.29 -5.12 61.33
C HIS A 280 2.84 -5.14 61.80
N PHE A 281 2.07 -6.19 61.50
CA PHE A 281 0.63 -6.24 61.82
C PHE A 281 0.18 -7.45 62.64
N PHE A 282 1.08 -8.39 62.96
CA PHE A 282 0.84 -9.53 63.85
C PHE A 282 1.97 -9.66 64.88
#